data_AF-A0A349JI53-F1
#
_entry.id   AF-A0A349JI53-F1
#
_cell.length_a   1.000
_cell.length_b   1.000
_cell.length_c   1.000
_cell.angle_alpha   90.00
_cell.angle_beta   90.00
_cell.angle_gamma   90.00
#
_symmetry.space_group_name_H-M   'P 1'
#
loop_
_entity.id
_entity.type
_entity.pdbx_description
1 polymer ?
#
loop_
_entity_poly.entity_id
_entity_poly.type
_entity_poly.pdbx_seq_one_letter_code
_entity_poly.pdbx_strand_id
1 'polypeptide(L)'
;MNLWSLRFDALTIILTGALTVTAVVSQQYAASAKTAQEIAQLAMFTTVEVNNTLGFSGSGSGVIIAKQGNIYTVLTANHVVASLAQEYSIRTHLEKNYTAIRIQRLPKNDRDLDLALMQFQSREQYPVAPMGESERAVVGSTIYVAGYPLPIASGFERKLEFTTGIISSRLDRASSGYGLRYQAVTRRGMSGGPVFDADGKIVGIHGQGDTVGTIMSQLNGQIEEIKTGLNAAIPIDAFMVLLSQNNRNSFDILSNLSISRASSQSQPNLGLGGFVCDTSTGEPVTVYQNPQGFREPWIRWNSNFFSSSGYDPLTRCRQVTQRLDNYNRNKQLNYVTVGMVNNQKAICTTSRVNGPCEGLIYTLRRDQDPIPALSSFFVWLANQKVLPSLSESGTIPYIDVRERLEQF
;
A
#
# COMPACT_ATOMS: atom_id res chain seq x y z
N MET A 1 -7.86 93.77 7.83
CA MET A 1 -6.51 94.06 8.36
C MET A 1 -5.53 93.23 7.56
N ASN A 2 -4.38 93.84 7.33
CA ASN A 2 -3.39 93.53 6.32
C ASN A 2 -2.34 92.56 6.91
N LEU A 3 -1.53 91.92 6.04
CA LEU A 3 -0.16 91.40 6.29
C LEU A 3 -0.10 89.97 6.89
N TRP A 4 0.73 88.98 6.48
CA TRP A 4 1.91 88.92 5.62
C TRP A 4 2.11 87.50 5.05
N SER A 5 2.79 87.48 3.91
CA SER A 5 3.32 86.35 3.15
C SER A 5 4.42 85.56 3.87
N LEU A 6 4.48 84.24 3.64
CA LEU A 6 5.75 83.55 3.34
C LEU A 6 5.53 82.53 2.21
N ARG A 7 6.55 82.46 1.36
CA ARG A 7 6.60 81.96 -0.02
C ARG A 7 7.01 80.49 -0.10
N PHE A 8 6.51 79.80 -1.15
CA PHE A 8 7.12 78.76 -2.02
C PHE A 8 8.01 77.68 -1.33
N ASP A 9 7.80 76.37 -1.52
CA ASP A 9 7.81 75.64 -2.80
C ASP A 9 7.41 74.16 -2.61
N ALA A 10 7.16 73.51 -3.75
CA ALA A 10 7.26 72.07 -4.01
C ALA A 10 6.01 71.19 -3.84
N LEU A 11 5.35 70.97 -4.97
CA LEU A 11 4.93 69.65 -5.49
C LEU A 11 4.37 68.65 -4.44
N THR A 12 3.08 68.74 -4.14
CA THR A 12 2.33 67.61 -3.59
C THR A 12 2.04 66.60 -4.69
N ILE A 13 2.94 65.63 -4.83
CA ILE A 13 2.71 64.39 -5.58
C ILE A 13 1.53 63.67 -4.91
N ILE A 14 0.41 63.58 -5.63
CA ILE A 14 -0.73 62.73 -5.27
C ILE A 14 -0.28 61.28 -5.48
N LEU A 15 0.22 60.63 -4.42
CA LEU A 15 0.38 59.18 -4.40
C LEU A 15 -0.98 58.57 -4.00
N THR A 16 -1.78 58.20 -4.99
CA THR A 16 -2.90 57.26 -4.79
C THR A 16 -2.32 55.89 -4.46
N GLY A 17 -2.10 55.63 -3.17
CA GLY A 17 -1.79 54.30 -2.66
C GLY A 17 -3.02 53.41 -2.73
N ALA A 18 -3.23 52.75 -3.87
CA ALA A 18 -4.15 51.62 -3.95
C ALA A 18 -3.53 50.45 -3.16
N LEU A 19 -3.89 50.32 -1.89
CA LEU A 19 -3.64 49.11 -1.11
C LEU A 19 -4.53 47.99 -1.67
N THR A 20 -4.04 47.29 -2.68
CA THR A 20 -4.62 45.99 -3.05
C THR A 20 -4.24 45.02 -1.95
N VAL A 21 -5.13 44.83 -0.98
CA VAL A 21 -5.08 43.67 -0.09
C VAL A 21 -5.35 42.47 -0.97
N THR A 22 -4.29 41.85 -1.50
CA THR A 22 -4.38 40.49 -2.05
C THR A 22 -4.71 39.59 -0.88
N ALA A 23 -6.00 39.30 -0.69
CA ALA A 23 -6.43 38.20 0.15
C ALA A 23 -5.78 36.95 -0.44
N VAL A 24 -4.70 36.49 0.19
CA VAL A 24 -4.17 35.15 -0.06
C VAL A 24 -5.22 34.21 0.49
N VAL A 25 -6.16 33.81 -0.36
CA VAL A 25 -7.09 32.73 -0.07
C VAL A 25 -6.22 31.48 -0.04
N SER A 26 -5.65 31.19 1.13
CA SER A 26 -5.07 29.88 1.42
C SER A 26 -6.24 28.90 1.40
N GLN A 27 -6.52 28.34 0.22
CA GLN A 27 -7.37 27.16 0.10
C GLN A 27 -6.69 26.09 0.94
N GLN A 28 -7.19 25.90 2.17
CA GLN A 28 -6.91 24.70 2.94
C GLN A 28 -7.54 23.57 2.14
N TYR A 29 -6.75 22.92 1.28
CA TYR A 29 -7.09 21.61 0.79
C TYR A 29 -7.23 20.75 2.04
N ALA A 30 -8.46 20.44 2.44
CA ALA A 30 -8.70 19.36 3.37
C ALA A 30 -8.04 18.14 2.74
N ALA A 31 -6.93 17.68 3.33
CA ALA A 31 -6.32 16.43 2.93
C ALA A 31 -7.40 15.37 3.11
N SER A 32 -7.96 14.87 2.00
CA SER A 32 -8.94 13.80 2.07
C SER A 32 -8.22 12.58 2.63
N ALA A 33 -8.76 12.00 3.69
CA ALA A 33 -8.32 10.70 4.18
C ALA A 33 -8.42 9.68 3.03
N LYS A 34 -7.52 8.69 3.04
CA LYS A 34 -7.57 7.59 2.07
C LYS A 34 -8.84 6.78 2.28
N THR A 35 -9.34 6.22 1.20
CA THR A 35 -10.39 5.20 1.25
C THR A 35 -9.86 3.92 1.92
N ALA A 36 -10.77 3.13 2.50
CA ALA A 36 -10.42 1.84 3.09
C ALA A 36 -9.77 0.89 2.07
N GLN A 37 -10.18 0.97 0.80
CA GLN A 37 -9.65 0.17 -0.31
C GLN A 37 -8.19 0.52 -0.62
N GLU A 38 -7.83 1.81 -0.63
CA GLU A 38 -6.44 2.24 -0.83
C GLU A 38 -5.55 1.78 0.34
N ILE A 39 -6.06 1.81 1.56
CA ILE A 39 -5.34 1.33 2.75
C ILE A 39 -5.23 -0.21 2.70
N ALA A 40 -6.26 -0.92 2.23
CA ALA A 40 -6.21 -2.37 2.03
C ALA A 40 -5.16 -2.77 0.99
N GLN A 41 -5.05 -2.02 -0.12
CA GLN A 41 -4.05 -2.26 -1.15
C GLN A 41 -2.63 -1.99 -0.64
N LEU A 42 -2.44 -0.89 0.11
CA LEU A 42 -1.19 -0.63 0.79
C LEU A 42 -0.82 -1.77 1.75
N ALA A 43 -1.77 -2.17 2.60
CA ALA A 43 -1.60 -3.26 3.55
C ALA A 43 -1.22 -4.56 2.84
N MET A 44 -1.84 -4.87 1.70
CA MET A 44 -1.52 -6.04 0.89
C MET A 44 -0.08 -6.03 0.40
N PHE A 45 0.44 -4.89 -0.04
CA PHE A 45 1.79 -4.84 -0.58
C PHE A 45 2.89 -4.81 0.47
N THR A 46 2.62 -4.27 1.65
CA THR A 46 3.63 -4.02 2.69
C THR A 46 3.61 -5.04 3.82
N THR A 47 2.48 -5.72 4.05
CA THR A 47 2.37 -6.74 5.10
C THR A 47 2.95 -8.05 4.61
N VAL A 48 3.68 -8.75 5.47
CA VAL A 48 4.32 -10.03 5.17
C VAL A 48 3.88 -11.10 6.14
N GLU A 49 3.89 -12.34 5.67
CA GLU A 49 3.74 -13.52 6.50
C GLU A 49 5.10 -13.85 7.12
N VAL A 50 5.14 -14.02 8.44
CA VAL A 50 6.34 -14.47 9.16
C VAL A 50 6.10 -15.91 9.60
N ASN A 51 6.93 -16.81 9.09
CA ASN A 51 6.81 -18.23 9.35
C ASN A 51 8.05 -18.77 10.04
N ASN A 52 7.82 -19.73 10.90
CA ASN A 52 8.86 -20.55 11.48
C ASN A 52 8.98 -21.85 10.66
N THR A 53 10.19 -22.21 10.23
CA THR A 53 10.42 -23.31 9.27
C THR A 53 10.24 -24.71 9.85
N LEU A 54 10.17 -24.87 11.19
CA LEU A 54 10.04 -26.17 11.86
C LEU A 54 8.66 -26.43 12.49
N GLY A 55 7.70 -25.52 12.35
CA GLY A 55 6.31 -25.75 12.78
C GLY A 55 5.45 -24.50 12.91
N PHE A 56 4.13 -24.68 13.05
CA PHE A 56 3.14 -23.60 13.19
C PHE A 56 3.20 -22.86 14.54
N SER A 57 3.98 -23.32 15.51
CA SER A 57 4.18 -22.69 16.81
C SER A 57 5.14 -21.50 16.68
N GLY A 58 4.59 -20.29 16.58
CA GLY A 58 5.36 -19.04 16.47
C GLY A 58 5.36 -18.40 15.09
N SER A 59 4.36 -18.69 14.25
CA SER A 59 4.14 -17.93 13.01
C SER A 59 3.23 -16.72 13.26
N GLY A 60 3.46 -15.65 12.53
CA GLY A 60 2.80 -14.36 12.72
C GLY A 60 2.85 -13.51 11.46
N SER A 61 2.77 -12.20 11.62
CA SER A 61 2.79 -11.22 10.55
C SER A 61 3.90 -10.21 10.77
N GLY A 62 4.23 -9.44 9.74
CA GLY A 62 5.16 -8.31 9.83
C GLY A 62 4.80 -7.24 8.81
N VAL A 63 5.49 -6.10 8.86
CA VAL A 63 5.35 -5.02 7.88
C VAL A 63 6.71 -4.52 7.41
N ILE A 64 6.87 -4.32 6.10
CA ILE A 64 8.10 -3.77 5.50
C ILE A 64 8.17 -2.27 5.79
N ILE A 65 9.16 -1.85 6.58
CA ILE A 65 9.31 -0.46 7.06
C ILE A 65 10.53 0.28 6.51
N ALA A 66 11.45 -0.43 5.85
CA ALA A 66 12.61 0.19 5.21
C ALA A 66 13.21 -0.72 4.14
N LYS A 67 14.01 -0.10 3.26
CA LYS A 67 14.82 -0.77 2.26
C LYS A 67 16.16 -0.04 2.10
N GLN A 68 17.26 -0.79 2.11
CA GLN A 68 18.61 -0.30 1.79
C GLN A 68 19.27 -1.23 0.77
N GLY A 69 19.53 -0.74 -0.44
CA GLY A 69 20.04 -1.58 -1.54
C GLY A 69 19.05 -2.70 -1.87
N ASN A 70 19.44 -3.96 -1.64
CA ASN A 70 18.58 -5.14 -1.81
C ASN A 70 18.08 -5.72 -0.47
N ILE A 71 18.36 -5.05 0.65
CA ILE A 71 17.98 -5.49 1.99
C ILE A 71 16.70 -4.77 2.41
N TYR A 72 15.68 -5.54 2.75
CA TYR A 72 14.42 -5.05 3.30
C TYR A 72 14.40 -5.30 4.81
N THR A 73 13.86 -4.34 5.56
CA THR A 73 13.64 -4.47 7.00
C THR A 73 12.15 -4.56 7.29
N VAL A 74 11.78 -5.59 8.06
CA VAL A 74 10.42 -5.89 8.50
C VAL A 74 10.32 -5.63 10.00
N LEU A 75 9.30 -4.90 10.42
CA LEU A 75 8.90 -4.76 11.82
C LEU A 75 7.82 -5.80 12.14
N THR A 76 7.97 -6.50 13.26
CA THR A 76 7.04 -7.52 13.75
C THR A 76 6.97 -7.49 15.28
N ALA A 77 6.11 -8.31 15.86
CA ALA A 77 6.05 -8.52 17.31
C ALA A 77 7.16 -9.46 17.75
N ASN A 78 7.77 -9.20 18.91
CA ASN A 78 8.90 -10.00 19.38
C ASN A 78 8.49 -11.45 19.73
N HIS A 79 7.27 -11.69 20.22
CA HIS A 79 6.77 -13.04 20.47
C HIS A 79 6.62 -13.89 19.20
N VAL A 80 6.48 -13.27 18.02
CA VAL A 80 6.45 -13.97 16.72
C VAL A 80 7.82 -14.59 16.44
N VAL A 81 8.90 -13.91 16.81
CA VAL A 81 10.28 -14.35 16.57
C VAL A 81 11.01 -14.79 17.85
N ALA A 82 10.26 -15.27 18.84
CA ALA A 82 10.82 -15.57 20.17
C ALA A 82 11.76 -16.79 20.19
N SER A 83 11.60 -17.74 19.26
CA SER A 83 12.37 -18.96 19.25
C SER A 83 13.70 -18.80 18.51
N LEU A 84 14.78 -18.63 19.25
CA LEU A 84 16.13 -18.46 18.68
C LEU A 84 16.74 -19.74 18.08
N ALA A 85 16.15 -20.90 18.33
CA ALA A 85 16.63 -22.20 17.81
C ALA A 85 16.06 -22.55 16.42
N GLN A 86 15.34 -21.63 15.78
CA GLN A 86 14.56 -21.92 14.57
C GLN A 86 14.85 -20.90 13.47
N GLU A 87 14.85 -21.36 12.22
CA GLU A 87 14.93 -20.45 11.07
C GLU A 87 13.56 -19.84 10.80
N TYR A 88 13.57 -18.59 10.36
CA TYR A 88 12.36 -17.88 9.98
C TYR A 88 12.36 -17.57 8.49
N SER A 89 11.19 -17.65 7.88
CA SER A 89 10.95 -17.20 6.52
C SER A 89 9.93 -16.05 6.48
N ILE A 90 10.08 -15.21 5.47
CA ILE A 90 9.23 -14.06 5.19
C ILE A 90 8.56 -14.31 3.84
N ARG A 91 7.25 -14.52 3.81
CA ARG A 91 6.47 -14.61 2.58
C ARG A 91 5.86 -13.25 2.26
N THR A 92 6.09 -12.79 1.04
CA THR A 92 5.59 -11.50 0.55
C THR A 92 4.26 -11.66 -0.20
N HIS A 93 3.63 -10.55 -0.57
CA HIS A 93 2.41 -10.54 -1.39
C HIS A 93 2.58 -11.17 -2.78
N LEU A 94 3.82 -11.27 -3.28
CA LEU A 94 4.16 -12.01 -4.52
C LEU A 94 4.29 -13.52 -4.29
N GLU A 95 3.88 -14.00 -3.10
CA GLU A 95 3.98 -15.40 -2.66
C GLU A 95 5.40 -15.97 -2.63
N LYS A 96 6.42 -15.10 -2.75
CA LYS A 96 7.83 -15.47 -2.63
C LYS A 96 8.26 -15.55 -1.17
N ASN A 97 8.94 -16.64 -0.83
CA ASN A 97 9.54 -16.89 0.48
C ASN A 97 11.01 -16.45 0.50
N TYR A 98 11.41 -15.76 1.55
CA TYR A 98 12.79 -15.36 1.79
C TYR A 98 13.24 -15.81 3.18
N THR A 99 14.43 -16.39 3.30
CA THR A 99 15.04 -16.66 4.60
C THR A 99 15.37 -15.35 5.29
N ALA A 100 15.02 -15.23 6.58
CA ALA A 100 15.45 -14.12 7.40
C ALA A 100 16.97 -14.18 7.59
N ILE A 101 17.69 -13.20 7.05
CA ILE A 101 19.15 -13.12 7.14
C ILE A 101 19.63 -12.49 8.45
N ARG A 102 18.73 -11.78 9.14
CA ARG A 102 19.00 -11.16 10.43
C ARG A 102 17.69 -10.98 11.20
N ILE A 103 17.73 -11.24 12.50
CA ILE A 103 16.62 -10.98 13.42
C ILE A 103 17.18 -10.25 14.64
N GLN A 104 16.58 -9.14 15.02
CA GLN A 104 16.94 -8.37 16.20
C GLN A 104 15.69 -8.10 17.03
N ARG A 105 15.63 -8.72 18.20
CA ARG A 105 14.61 -8.41 19.20
C ARG A 105 14.97 -7.11 19.90
N LEU A 106 14.01 -6.19 19.99
CA LEU A 106 14.20 -4.90 20.65
C LEU A 106 14.07 -5.08 22.19
N PRO A 107 14.72 -4.24 23.00
CA PRO A 107 15.04 -4.57 24.39
C PRO A 107 13.83 -4.60 25.33
N LYS A 108 14.04 -5.29 26.45
CA LYS A 108 13.06 -5.53 27.52
C LYS A 108 12.89 -4.40 28.56
N ASN A 109 13.39 -3.18 28.31
CA ASN A 109 13.20 -1.96 29.14
C ASN A 109 13.57 -0.67 28.36
N ASP A 110 13.09 0.53 28.72
CA ASP A 110 12.28 0.94 29.89
C ASP A 110 10.81 0.50 29.86
N ARG A 111 10.34 -0.18 28.80
CA ARG A 111 8.92 -0.58 28.66
C ARG A 111 8.66 -1.99 28.14
N ASP A 112 9.70 -2.84 28.05
CA ASP A 112 9.61 -4.22 27.58
C ASP A 112 8.91 -4.39 26.21
N LEU A 113 9.26 -3.54 25.24
CA LEU A 113 8.53 -3.45 23.97
C LEU A 113 8.58 -4.80 23.24
N ASP A 114 7.41 -5.37 23.00
CA ASP A 114 7.29 -6.64 22.29
C ASP A 114 7.40 -6.44 20.76
N LEU A 115 8.54 -5.88 20.33
CA LEU A 115 8.88 -5.61 18.93
C LEU A 115 10.18 -6.29 18.53
N ALA A 116 10.25 -6.71 17.28
CA ALA A 116 11.47 -7.21 16.66
C ALA A 116 11.60 -6.73 15.22
N LEU A 117 12.84 -6.68 14.75
CA LEU A 117 13.18 -6.43 13.37
C LEU A 117 13.68 -7.70 12.71
N MET A 118 13.29 -7.90 11.46
CA MET A 118 13.81 -8.94 10.59
C MET A 118 14.35 -8.32 9.31
N GLN A 119 15.36 -8.92 8.71
CA GLN A 119 15.85 -8.53 7.39
C GLN A 119 15.80 -9.69 6.42
N PHE A 120 15.50 -9.38 5.17
CA PHE A 120 15.66 -10.30 4.04
C PHE A 120 16.26 -9.60 2.84
N GLN A 121 16.91 -10.36 1.96
CA GLN A 121 17.48 -9.84 0.73
C GLN A 121 16.58 -10.20 -0.45
N SER A 122 16.29 -9.22 -1.31
CA SER A 122 15.55 -9.45 -2.55
C SER A 122 15.97 -8.47 -3.64
N ARG A 123 15.98 -8.94 -4.89
CA ARG A 123 16.10 -8.10 -6.09
C ARG A 123 14.75 -7.57 -6.58
N GLU A 124 13.65 -8.16 -6.10
CA GLU A 124 12.30 -7.66 -6.34
C GLU A 124 12.05 -6.34 -5.61
N GLN A 125 11.13 -5.54 -6.14
CA GLN A 125 10.72 -4.27 -5.55
C GLN A 125 9.46 -4.47 -4.70
N TYR A 126 9.59 -4.26 -3.40
CA TYR A 126 8.46 -4.27 -2.46
C TYR A 126 8.24 -2.86 -1.92
N PRO A 127 6.98 -2.38 -1.87
CA PRO A 127 6.67 -1.12 -1.22
C PRO A 127 7.06 -1.12 0.26
N VAL A 128 7.47 0.04 0.75
CA VAL A 128 7.72 0.30 2.16
C VAL A 128 6.51 1.04 2.72
N ALA A 129 5.96 0.56 3.84
CA ALA A 129 4.84 1.21 4.48
C ALA A 129 5.24 2.58 5.08
N PRO A 130 4.44 3.63 4.87
CA PRO A 130 4.72 4.92 5.47
C PRO A 130 4.47 4.88 6.97
N MET A 131 5.37 5.50 7.72
CA MET A 131 5.28 5.58 9.18
C MET A 131 4.53 6.86 9.58
N GLY A 132 3.59 6.72 10.52
CA GLY A 132 2.75 7.80 11.02
C GLY A 132 3.22 8.35 12.36
N GLU A 133 2.31 9.09 12.99
CA GLU A 133 2.43 9.57 14.37
C GLU A 133 1.31 8.91 15.16
N SER A 134 1.65 8.05 16.13
CA SER A 134 0.63 7.31 16.87
C SER A 134 -0.25 8.22 17.71
N GLU A 135 0.25 9.38 18.14
CA GLU A 135 -0.50 10.39 18.90
C GLU A 135 -1.74 10.94 18.15
N ARG A 136 -1.77 10.84 16.82
CA ARG A 136 -2.94 11.24 16.02
C ARG A 136 -4.06 10.19 16.03
N ALA A 137 -3.76 8.95 16.39
CA ALA A 137 -4.73 7.88 16.59
C ALA A 137 -5.33 7.98 18.00
N VAL A 138 -6.23 8.94 18.18
CA VAL A 138 -6.94 9.21 19.44
C VAL A 138 -8.18 8.33 19.59
N VAL A 139 -8.79 8.31 20.77
CA VAL A 139 -10.05 7.58 21.00
C VAL A 139 -11.12 8.03 20.01
N GLY A 140 -11.77 7.05 19.36
CA GLY A 140 -12.75 7.30 18.29
C GLY A 140 -12.15 7.33 16.88
N SER A 141 -10.83 7.42 16.71
CA SER A 141 -10.20 7.34 15.39
C SER A 141 -10.44 5.98 14.74
N THR A 142 -10.83 6.00 13.47
CA THR A 142 -10.84 4.82 12.61
C THR A 142 -9.41 4.38 12.32
N ILE A 143 -9.19 3.07 12.45
CA ILE A 143 -7.94 2.41 12.09
C ILE A 143 -8.22 1.20 11.22
N TYR A 144 -7.15 0.68 10.61
CA TYR A 144 -7.21 -0.54 9.82
C TYR A 144 -6.08 -1.48 10.23
N VAL A 145 -6.41 -2.73 10.51
CA VAL A 145 -5.45 -3.76 10.92
C VAL A 145 -5.29 -4.75 9.77
N ALA A 146 -4.05 -5.13 9.50
CA ALA A 146 -3.76 -6.14 8.50
C ALA A 146 -2.83 -7.21 9.07
N GLY A 147 -3.01 -8.45 8.63
CA GLY A 147 -2.17 -9.56 9.04
C GLY A 147 -2.60 -10.86 8.40
N TYR A 148 -1.79 -11.89 8.58
CA TYR A 148 -2.04 -13.24 8.09
C TYR A 148 -2.52 -14.09 9.27
N PRO A 149 -3.78 -14.49 9.39
CA PRO A 149 -4.19 -15.45 10.41
C PRO A 149 -3.48 -16.79 10.24
N LEU A 150 -3.36 -17.56 11.32
CA LEU A 150 -3.00 -18.97 11.24
C LEU A 150 -4.17 -19.77 10.65
N PRO A 151 -3.91 -20.81 9.86
CA PRO A 151 -4.96 -21.60 9.25
C PRO A 151 -5.66 -22.49 10.29
N ILE A 152 -6.99 -22.61 10.18
CA ILE A 152 -7.84 -23.46 11.04
C ILE A 152 -7.67 -24.96 10.69
N ALA A 153 -6.94 -25.30 9.63
CA ALA A 153 -6.60 -26.68 9.28
C ALA A 153 -5.19 -26.74 8.67
N SER A 154 -4.47 -27.82 8.94
CA SER A 154 -3.14 -28.04 8.37
C SER A 154 -3.22 -28.14 6.84
N GLY A 155 -2.24 -27.54 6.16
CA GLY A 155 -2.15 -27.55 4.69
C GLY A 155 -2.90 -26.43 3.97
N PHE A 156 -3.62 -25.56 4.68
CA PHE A 156 -4.22 -24.37 4.07
C PHE A 156 -3.23 -23.19 4.06
N GLU A 157 -3.19 -22.49 2.92
CA GLU A 157 -2.43 -21.26 2.80
C GLU A 157 -3.04 -20.15 3.66
N ARG A 158 -2.17 -19.38 4.33
CA ARG A 158 -2.57 -18.16 5.01
C ARG A 158 -2.86 -17.10 3.96
N LYS A 159 -3.98 -16.39 4.12
CA LYS A 159 -4.32 -15.23 3.30
C LYS A 159 -4.31 -13.99 4.18
N LEU A 160 -4.00 -12.84 3.58
CA LEU A 160 -4.05 -11.58 4.29
C LEU A 160 -5.50 -11.29 4.67
N GLU A 161 -5.74 -10.99 5.94
CA GLU A 161 -6.98 -10.39 6.41
C GLU A 161 -6.75 -8.90 6.67
N PHE A 162 -7.71 -8.10 6.22
CA PHE A 162 -7.77 -6.65 6.41
C PHE A 162 -9.09 -6.31 7.09
N THR A 163 -9.03 -5.55 8.18
CA THR A 163 -10.17 -5.29 9.04
C THR A 163 -10.14 -3.85 9.54
N THR A 164 -11.31 -3.23 9.65
CA THR A 164 -11.44 -1.89 10.22
C THR A 164 -11.63 -1.99 11.73
N GLY A 165 -11.21 -0.95 12.45
CA GLY A 165 -11.39 -0.85 13.88
C GLY A 165 -11.48 0.60 14.35
N ILE A 166 -11.76 0.75 15.64
CA ILE A 166 -11.86 2.06 16.30
C ILE A 166 -11.02 2.03 17.57
N ILE A 167 -10.20 3.06 17.77
CA ILE A 167 -9.44 3.24 19.02
C ILE A 167 -10.41 3.43 20.19
N SER A 168 -10.31 2.55 21.19
CA SER A 168 -11.18 2.56 22.37
C SER A 168 -10.51 3.21 23.58
N SER A 169 -9.19 3.06 23.74
CA SER A 169 -8.43 3.73 24.80
C SER A 169 -6.94 3.80 24.48
N ARG A 170 -6.22 4.65 25.20
CA ARG A 170 -4.76 4.73 25.19
C ARG A 170 -4.23 4.60 26.61
N LEU A 171 -3.14 3.86 26.77
CA LEU A 171 -2.44 3.69 28.03
C LEU A 171 -1.02 4.22 27.87
N ASP A 172 -0.67 5.25 28.64
CA ASP A 172 0.68 5.82 28.64
C ASP A 172 1.74 4.82 29.12
N ARG A 173 1.31 3.88 29.98
CA ARG A 173 2.14 2.80 30.55
C ARG A 173 1.40 1.47 30.45
N ALA A 174 1.60 0.78 29.35
CA ALA A 174 1.11 -0.58 29.16
C ALA A 174 2.24 -1.60 29.30
N SER A 175 1.91 -2.77 29.85
CA SER A 175 2.79 -3.93 29.80
C SER A 175 3.18 -4.25 28.36
N SER A 176 4.47 -4.51 28.16
CA SER A 176 5.12 -4.78 26.89
C SER A 176 4.88 -3.76 25.77
N GLY A 177 4.51 -2.52 26.13
CA GLY A 177 4.29 -1.43 25.19
C GLY A 177 2.92 -1.39 24.51
N TYR A 178 1.98 -2.29 24.83
CA TYR A 178 0.66 -2.38 24.20
C TYR A 178 -0.32 -1.28 24.67
N GLY A 179 0.04 -0.03 24.36
CA GLY A 179 -0.63 1.17 24.81
C GLY A 179 -1.81 1.61 23.95
N LEU A 180 -1.90 1.17 22.68
CA LEU A 180 -2.99 1.54 21.78
C LEU A 180 -4.06 0.45 21.80
N ARG A 181 -5.24 0.71 22.38
CA ARG A 181 -6.33 -0.26 22.53
C ARG A 181 -7.47 0.05 21.55
N TYR A 182 -8.06 -0.97 20.96
CA TYR A 182 -9.09 -0.80 19.93
C TYR A 182 -10.02 -1.99 19.80
N GLN A 183 -11.18 -1.73 19.20
CA GLN A 183 -12.13 -2.75 18.76
C GLN A 183 -11.90 -3.09 17.29
N ALA A 184 -11.64 -4.36 16.98
CA ALA A 184 -11.47 -4.87 15.62
C ALA A 184 -11.60 -6.40 15.60
N VAL A 185 -12.01 -6.97 14.46
CA VAL A 185 -11.98 -8.43 14.28
C VAL A 185 -10.55 -8.84 13.96
N THR A 186 -9.90 -9.58 14.85
CA THR A 186 -8.53 -10.10 14.64
C THR A 186 -8.49 -11.59 14.97
N ARG A 187 -7.44 -12.27 14.47
CA ARG A 187 -7.23 -13.71 14.64
C ARG A 187 -5.79 -14.00 15.03
N ARG A 188 -5.59 -15.16 15.64
CA ARG A 188 -4.24 -15.68 15.93
C ARG A 188 -3.43 -15.70 14.64
N GLY A 189 -2.17 -15.25 14.69
CA GLY A 189 -1.30 -15.11 13.51
C GLY A 189 -1.22 -13.68 12.94
N MET A 190 -2.22 -12.83 13.20
CA MET A 190 -2.15 -11.43 12.77
C MET A 190 -1.14 -10.60 13.58
N SER A 191 -0.71 -11.09 14.76
CA SER A 191 0.30 -10.44 15.58
C SER A 191 1.58 -10.11 14.79
N GLY A 192 2.12 -8.92 15.02
CA GLY A 192 3.22 -8.32 14.28
C GLY A 192 2.79 -7.57 13.01
N GLY A 193 1.53 -7.66 12.61
CA GLY A 193 0.97 -6.92 11.49
C GLY A 193 0.74 -5.42 11.79
N PRO A 194 0.65 -4.57 10.75
CA PRO A 194 0.49 -3.14 10.91
C PRO A 194 -0.93 -2.74 11.32
N VAL A 195 -1.00 -1.65 12.10
CA VAL A 195 -2.22 -0.86 12.34
C VAL A 195 -2.04 0.48 11.63
N PHE A 196 -2.89 0.75 10.65
CA PHE A 196 -2.89 1.98 9.85
C PHE A 196 -3.93 2.98 10.36
N ASP A 197 -3.63 4.27 10.25
CA ASP A 197 -4.61 5.35 10.34
C ASP A 197 -5.37 5.55 9.01
N ALA A 198 -6.28 6.53 8.98
CA ALA A 198 -7.05 6.88 7.80
C ALA A 198 -6.22 7.50 6.65
N ASP A 199 -4.95 7.87 6.89
CA ASP A 199 -4.01 8.29 5.84
C ASP A 199 -3.21 7.10 5.27
N GLY A 200 -3.43 5.89 5.81
CA GLY A 200 -2.66 4.70 5.48
C GLY A 200 -1.25 4.71 6.09
N LYS A 201 -0.99 5.47 7.16
CA LYS A 201 0.30 5.47 7.85
C LYS A 201 0.24 4.54 9.05
N ILE A 202 1.34 3.83 9.31
CA ILE A 202 1.42 2.94 10.48
C ILE A 202 1.37 3.79 11.76
N VAL A 203 0.39 3.53 12.61
CA VAL A 203 0.25 4.13 13.95
C VAL A 203 0.50 3.11 15.07
N GLY A 204 0.58 1.82 14.74
CA GLY A 204 1.03 0.81 15.70
C GLY A 204 1.26 -0.56 15.07
N ILE A 205 1.74 -1.49 15.89
CA ILE A 205 1.94 -2.91 15.53
C ILE A 205 1.02 -3.77 16.39
N HIS A 206 0.09 -4.48 15.74
CA HIS A 206 -0.86 -5.36 16.42
C HIS A 206 -0.12 -6.50 17.12
N GLY A 207 -0.56 -6.92 18.30
CA GLY A 207 0.05 -8.09 18.94
C GLY A 207 -0.70 -8.70 20.12
N GLN A 208 -1.71 -8.03 20.69
CA GLN A 208 -2.59 -8.63 21.69
C GLN A 208 -4.06 -8.55 21.25
N GLY A 209 -4.81 -9.58 21.61
CA GLY A 209 -6.27 -9.63 21.49
C GLY A 209 -6.84 -10.30 22.73
N ASP A 210 -7.80 -9.66 23.36
CA ASP A 210 -8.48 -10.12 24.58
C ASP A 210 -9.31 -11.38 24.31
N THR A 211 -9.33 -12.29 25.28
CA THR A 211 -9.94 -13.62 25.13
C THR A 211 -10.81 -13.96 26.33
N VAL A 212 -11.96 -14.59 26.06
CA VAL A 212 -12.91 -15.05 27.10
C VAL A 212 -12.83 -16.55 27.35
N GLY A 213 -11.99 -17.25 26.61
CA GLY A 213 -11.78 -18.68 26.75
C GLY A 213 -11.13 -19.29 25.52
N THR A 214 -11.09 -20.61 25.52
CA THR A 214 -10.56 -21.42 24.43
C THR A 214 -11.52 -22.53 24.07
N ILE A 215 -11.52 -22.92 22.79
CA ILE A 215 -12.28 -24.06 22.26
C ILE A 215 -11.34 -24.99 21.52
N MET A 216 -11.65 -26.28 21.49
CA MET A 216 -10.99 -27.20 20.56
C MET A 216 -11.73 -27.15 19.22
N SER A 217 -11.02 -26.73 18.18
CA SER A 217 -11.53 -26.77 16.82
C SER A 217 -11.82 -28.22 16.42
N GLN A 218 -13.07 -28.51 16.06
CA GLN A 218 -13.48 -29.83 15.59
C GLN A 218 -12.88 -30.20 14.22
N LEU A 219 -12.31 -29.22 13.51
CA LEU A 219 -11.73 -29.41 12.18
C LEU A 219 -10.29 -29.92 12.23
N ASN A 220 -9.50 -29.51 13.23
CA ASN A 220 -8.07 -29.83 13.30
C ASN A 220 -7.58 -30.22 14.70
N GLY A 221 -8.46 -30.26 15.71
CA GLY A 221 -8.11 -30.58 17.10
C GLY A 221 -7.26 -29.51 17.80
N GLN A 222 -7.05 -28.34 17.20
CA GLN A 222 -6.27 -27.27 17.82
C GLN A 222 -7.09 -26.42 18.78
N ILE A 223 -6.41 -25.90 19.80
CA ILE A 223 -6.97 -24.92 20.71
C ILE A 223 -7.05 -23.57 20.00
N GLU A 224 -8.27 -23.08 19.82
CA GLU A 224 -8.59 -21.76 19.30
C GLU A 224 -9.01 -20.84 20.45
N GLU A 225 -8.53 -19.60 20.44
CA GLU A 225 -8.93 -18.58 21.41
C GLU A 225 -10.20 -17.87 20.96
N ILE A 226 -11.18 -17.72 21.86
CA ILE A 226 -12.36 -16.90 21.60
C ILE A 226 -12.01 -15.45 21.87
N LYS A 227 -11.85 -14.66 20.81
CA LYS A 227 -11.56 -13.22 20.89
C LYS A 227 -12.82 -12.42 21.24
N THR A 228 -12.69 -11.45 22.13
CA THR A 228 -13.80 -10.53 22.48
C THR A 228 -13.99 -9.40 21.48
N GLY A 229 -13.02 -9.22 20.57
CA GLY A 229 -12.94 -8.08 19.65
C GLY A 229 -12.17 -6.89 20.23
N LEU A 230 -11.75 -6.93 21.50
CA LEU A 230 -10.82 -5.97 22.08
C LEU A 230 -9.38 -6.38 21.79
N ASN A 231 -8.57 -5.42 21.35
CA ASN A 231 -7.20 -5.65 20.90
C ASN A 231 -6.26 -4.58 21.42
N ALA A 232 -4.97 -4.83 21.25
CA ALA A 232 -3.93 -3.85 21.50
C ALA A 232 -2.80 -3.90 20.46
N ALA A 233 -2.25 -2.72 20.22
CA ALA A 233 -1.03 -2.52 19.45
C ALA A 233 0.00 -1.73 20.27
N ILE A 234 1.26 -1.93 19.89
CA ILE A 234 2.36 -1.10 20.35
C ILE A 234 2.33 0.19 19.51
N PRO A 235 2.17 1.38 20.10
CA PRO A 235 2.15 2.64 19.36
C PRO A 235 3.47 2.83 18.60
N ILE A 236 3.40 3.29 17.35
CA ILE A 236 4.59 3.38 16.49
C ILE A 236 5.65 4.33 17.04
N ASP A 237 5.25 5.33 17.82
CA ASP A 237 6.17 6.30 18.41
C ASP A 237 7.11 5.64 19.43
N ALA A 238 6.70 4.53 20.06
CA ALA A 238 7.58 3.75 20.92
C ALA A 238 8.80 3.19 20.14
N PHE A 239 8.58 2.76 18.90
CA PHE A 239 9.66 2.37 17.99
C PHE A 239 10.48 3.57 17.50
N MET A 240 9.84 4.70 17.20
CA MET A 240 10.55 5.92 16.79
C MET A 240 11.47 6.47 17.87
N VAL A 241 11.07 6.36 19.15
CA VAL A 241 11.91 6.73 20.29
C VAL A 241 13.17 5.84 20.32
N LEU A 242 13.04 4.53 20.12
CA LEU A 242 14.20 3.63 20.04
C LEU A 242 15.17 4.01 18.91
N LEU A 243 14.65 4.40 17.74
CA LEU A 243 15.48 4.88 16.63
C LEU A 243 16.25 6.17 16.97
N SER A 244 15.63 7.09 17.72
CA SER A 244 16.27 8.37 18.09
C SER A 244 17.34 8.24 19.17
N GLN A 245 17.23 7.22 20.04
CA GLN A 245 18.14 6.98 21.17
C GLN A 245 19.42 6.24 20.79
N ASN A 246 19.64 5.98 19.50
CA ASN A 246 20.65 5.07 18.95
C ASN A 246 22.10 5.57 19.04
N ASN A 247 22.40 6.44 20.00
CA ASN A 247 23.75 6.96 20.25
C ASN A 247 24.50 6.25 21.39
N ARG A 248 23.90 5.25 22.06
CA ARG A 248 24.56 4.54 23.19
C ARG A 248 24.33 3.03 23.34
N ASN A 249 23.39 2.40 22.65
CA ASN A 249 23.07 0.97 22.85
C ASN A 249 23.07 0.20 21.52
N SER A 250 23.78 -0.94 21.50
CA SER A 250 24.25 -1.73 20.35
C SER A 250 23.17 -2.39 19.46
N PHE A 251 22.28 -1.63 18.82
CA PHE A 251 21.29 -2.17 17.87
C PHE A 251 21.69 -1.92 16.40
N ASP A 252 22.58 -2.76 15.83
CA ASP A 252 23.10 -2.47 14.48
C ASP A 252 22.08 -2.58 13.33
N ILE A 253 20.87 -3.16 13.52
CA ILE A 253 19.83 -3.07 12.48
C ILE A 253 19.26 -1.65 12.43
N LEU A 254 19.20 -0.95 13.58
CA LEU A 254 18.63 0.39 13.69
C LEU A 254 19.55 1.49 13.15
N SER A 255 20.87 1.30 13.17
CA SER A 255 21.86 2.35 12.88
C SER A 255 21.79 2.92 11.46
N ASN A 256 21.27 2.14 10.51
CA ASN A 256 21.15 2.53 9.10
C ASN A 256 19.70 2.61 8.60
N LEU A 257 18.71 2.58 9.51
CA LEU A 257 17.31 2.73 9.12
C LEU A 257 16.97 4.19 8.79
N SER A 258 17.16 4.55 7.52
CA SER A 258 16.54 5.74 6.95
C SER A 258 15.08 5.44 6.64
N ILE A 259 14.20 5.75 7.60
CA ILE A 259 12.75 5.67 7.42
C ILE A 259 12.31 6.92 6.67
N SER A 260 11.75 6.73 5.47
CA SER A 260 11.06 7.78 4.74
C SER A 260 9.81 8.21 5.51
N ARG A 261 9.95 9.21 6.39
CA ARG A 261 8.79 9.98 6.84
C ARG A 261 8.29 10.71 5.60
N ALA A 262 7.03 10.50 5.24
CA ALA A 262 6.38 11.37 4.26
C ALA A 262 6.29 12.77 4.88
N SER A 263 7.33 13.57 4.68
CA SER A 263 7.34 14.99 5.00
C SER A 263 6.30 15.65 4.10
N SER A 264 5.30 16.27 4.71
CA SER A 264 4.43 17.22 4.04
C SER A 264 5.25 18.44 3.61
N GLN A 265 6.01 18.33 2.53
CA GLN A 265 6.71 19.48 1.94
C GLN A 265 7.02 19.23 0.46
N SER A 266 6.43 20.11 -0.36
CA SER A 266 6.67 20.41 -1.78
C SER A 266 6.74 19.24 -2.76
N GLN A 267 5.60 19.05 -3.44
CA GLN A 267 5.40 18.25 -4.64
C GLN A 267 6.46 18.55 -5.72
N PRO A 268 7.09 17.53 -6.32
CA PRO A 268 7.50 17.59 -7.70
C PRO A 268 6.23 17.59 -8.56
N ASN A 269 6.06 18.61 -9.39
CA ASN A 269 4.94 18.76 -10.31
C ASN A 269 4.80 17.55 -11.25
N LEU A 270 3.83 16.67 -10.98
CA LEU A 270 3.20 15.75 -11.94
C LEU A 270 1.69 15.81 -11.67
N GLY A 271 1.11 17.00 -11.88
CA GLY A 271 -0.24 17.37 -11.41
C GLY A 271 -1.41 16.66 -12.08
N LEU A 272 -1.20 15.69 -12.97
CA LEU A 272 -2.25 14.93 -13.62
C LEU A 272 -1.76 13.49 -13.75
N GLY A 273 -2.37 12.56 -12.99
CA GLY A 273 -2.08 11.13 -13.10
C GLY A 273 -2.22 10.64 -14.54
N GLY A 274 -1.48 9.60 -14.90
CA GLY A 274 -1.39 9.12 -16.27
C GLY A 274 -0.59 7.83 -16.42
N PHE A 275 -0.55 7.33 -17.66
CA PHE A 275 0.16 6.10 -17.99
C PHE A 275 1.59 6.40 -18.42
N VAL A 276 2.54 5.61 -17.91
CA VAL A 276 3.96 5.66 -18.26
C VAL A 276 4.47 4.29 -18.66
N CYS A 277 5.35 4.25 -19.66
CA CYS A 277 6.10 3.04 -20.01
C CYS A 277 7.38 3.03 -19.16
N ASP A 278 7.37 2.23 -18.10
CA ASP A 278 8.48 2.06 -17.18
C ASP A 278 9.47 1.03 -17.72
N THR A 279 10.75 1.41 -17.81
CA THR A 279 11.85 0.53 -18.24
C THR A 279 12.91 0.33 -17.15
N SER A 280 12.65 0.82 -15.93
CA SER A 280 13.62 0.82 -14.83
C SER A 280 13.97 -0.58 -14.33
N THR A 281 13.12 -1.58 -14.57
CA THR A 281 13.29 -2.97 -14.13
C THR A 281 13.85 -3.92 -15.20
N GLY A 282 14.33 -3.39 -16.33
CA GLY A 282 14.94 -4.17 -17.43
C GLY A 282 13.93 -4.72 -18.46
N GLU A 283 12.72 -5.08 -18.04
CA GLU A 283 11.59 -5.35 -18.93
C GLU A 283 10.67 -4.12 -19.01
N PRO A 284 10.20 -3.70 -20.21
CA PRO A 284 9.23 -2.61 -20.33
C PRO A 284 7.88 -2.98 -19.71
N VAL A 285 7.32 -2.08 -18.89
CA VAL A 285 6.03 -2.26 -18.22
C VAL A 285 5.16 -1.02 -18.42
N THR A 286 3.92 -1.19 -18.85
CA THR A 286 2.91 -0.11 -18.80
C THR A 286 2.43 0.04 -17.37
N VAL A 287 2.61 1.22 -16.80
CA VAL A 287 2.30 1.55 -15.40
C VAL A 287 1.30 2.70 -15.39
N TYR A 288 0.23 2.60 -14.62
CA TYR A 288 -0.58 3.76 -14.24
C TYR A 288 0.07 4.45 -13.05
N GLN A 289 0.31 5.75 -13.15
CA GLN A 289 0.80 6.57 -12.05
C GLN A 289 -0.28 7.59 -11.67
N ASN A 290 -0.77 7.55 -10.44
CA ASN A 290 -1.77 8.51 -9.97
C ASN A 290 -1.12 9.89 -9.68
N PRO A 291 -1.90 10.97 -9.49
CA PRO A 291 -1.38 12.31 -9.19
C PRO A 291 -0.49 12.37 -7.92
N GLN A 292 -0.67 11.42 -7.00
CA GLN A 292 0.09 11.28 -5.76
C GLN A 292 1.42 10.52 -5.95
N GLY A 293 1.72 10.08 -7.17
CA GLY A 293 2.96 9.39 -7.53
C GLY A 293 2.98 7.89 -7.23
N PHE A 294 1.86 7.31 -6.77
CA PHE A 294 1.73 5.86 -6.64
C PHE A 294 1.69 5.22 -8.02
N ARG A 295 2.39 4.09 -8.19
CA ARG A 295 2.63 3.43 -9.47
C ARG A 295 2.05 2.01 -9.44
N GLU A 296 1.15 1.74 -10.36
CA GLU A 296 0.45 0.47 -10.51
C GLU A 296 0.80 -0.20 -11.86
N PRO A 297 1.50 -1.35 -11.88
CA PRO A 297 1.91 -2.02 -13.12
C PRO A 297 0.78 -2.80 -13.80
N TRP A 298 0.35 -2.37 -14.99
CA TRP A 298 -0.74 -3.01 -15.73
C TRP A 298 -0.20 -4.08 -16.68
N ILE A 299 0.62 -3.72 -17.68
CA ILE A 299 1.02 -4.66 -18.72
C ILE A 299 2.53 -4.87 -18.70
N ARG A 300 2.98 -6.12 -18.54
CA ARG A 300 4.39 -6.50 -18.71
C ARG A 300 4.67 -6.91 -20.15
N TRP A 301 5.66 -6.29 -20.79
CA TRP A 301 6.02 -6.56 -22.17
C TRP A 301 7.28 -7.43 -22.21
N ASN A 302 7.11 -8.75 -22.29
CA ASN A 302 8.22 -9.72 -22.32
C ASN A 302 8.30 -10.55 -23.61
N SER A 303 7.29 -10.47 -24.49
CA SER A 303 7.20 -11.29 -25.69
C SER A 303 7.80 -10.61 -26.93
N ASN A 304 8.80 -11.27 -27.54
CA ASN A 304 9.43 -10.85 -28.79
C ASN A 304 8.68 -11.30 -30.07
N PHE A 305 7.48 -11.87 -29.94
CA PHE A 305 6.75 -12.47 -31.07
C PHE A 305 6.51 -11.50 -32.23
N PHE A 306 6.22 -10.23 -31.93
CA PHE A 306 5.93 -9.21 -32.95
C PHE A 306 7.15 -8.37 -33.35
N SER A 307 8.35 -8.68 -32.82
CA SER A 307 9.57 -7.88 -33.07
C SER A 307 9.95 -7.86 -34.55
N SER A 308 9.76 -8.96 -35.29
CA SER A 308 10.02 -9.04 -36.74
C SER A 308 9.10 -8.13 -37.57
N SER A 309 7.95 -7.74 -37.03
CA SER A 309 7.01 -6.81 -37.64
C SER A 309 7.20 -5.36 -37.14
N GLY A 310 8.32 -5.08 -36.45
CA GLY A 310 8.62 -3.75 -35.90
C GLY A 310 7.93 -3.42 -34.57
N TYR A 311 7.31 -4.41 -33.92
CA TYR A 311 6.62 -4.23 -32.63
C TYR A 311 7.34 -5.03 -31.53
N ASP A 312 8.58 -4.66 -31.24
CA ASP A 312 9.32 -5.20 -30.09
C ASP A 312 8.66 -4.82 -28.74
N PRO A 313 9.03 -5.44 -27.62
CA PRO A 313 8.42 -5.18 -26.32
C PRO A 313 8.42 -3.70 -25.88
N LEU A 314 9.50 -2.96 -26.14
CA LEU A 314 9.61 -1.55 -25.78
C LEU A 314 8.72 -0.68 -26.67
N THR A 315 8.71 -0.96 -27.97
CA THR A 315 7.84 -0.28 -28.94
C THR A 315 6.37 -0.48 -28.58
N ARG A 316 5.96 -1.71 -28.24
CA ARG A 316 4.59 -2.01 -27.80
C ARG A 316 4.24 -1.31 -26.49
N CYS A 317 5.16 -1.33 -25.51
CA CYS A 317 4.99 -0.62 -24.26
C CYS A 317 4.70 0.86 -24.47
N ARG A 318 5.51 1.56 -25.27
CA ARG A 318 5.32 2.99 -25.56
C ARG A 318 3.98 3.28 -26.24
N GLN A 319 3.66 2.56 -27.30
CA GLN A 319 2.45 2.82 -28.09
C GLN A 319 1.16 2.50 -27.35
N VAL A 320 1.14 1.44 -26.54
CA VAL A 320 -0.04 1.03 -25.79
C VAL A 320 -0.23 1.92 -24.57
N THR A 321 0.85 2.27 -23.89
CA THR A 321 0.83 3.28 -22.81
C THR A 321 0.24 4.59 -23.31
N GLN A 322 0.70 5.09 -24.46
CA GLN A 322 0.17 6.33 -25.04
C GLN A 322 -1.33 6.24 -25.34
N ARG A 323 -1.80 5.12 -25.88
CA ARG A 323 -3.24 4.89 -26.12
C ARG A 323 -4.04 4.89 -24.83
N LEU A 324 -3.57 4.19 -23.81
CA LEU A 324 -4.21 4.16 -22.49
C LEU A 324 -4.23 5.53 -21.83
N ASP A 325 -3.13 6.30 -21.93
CA ASP A 325 -3.08 7.67 -21.42
C ASP A 325 -4.12 8.57 -22.12
N ASN A 326 -4.25 8.44 -23.45
CA ASN A 326 -5.26 9.17 -24.20
C ASN A 326 -6.69 8.77 -23.79
N TYR A 327 -6.98 7.48 -23.67
CA TYR A 327 -8.31 7.03 -23.21
C TYR A 327 -8.60 7.50 -21.77
N ASN A 328 -7.59 7.51 -20.90
CA ASN A 328 -7.71 8.01 -19.54
C ASN A 328 -8.04 9.51 -19.51
N ARG A 329 -7.24 10.33 -20.22
CA ARG A 329 -7.45 11.79 -20.30
C ARG A 329 -8.80 12.16 -20.91
N ASN A 330 -9.27 11.37 -21.86
CA ASN A 330 -10.56 11.60 -22.53
C ASN A 330 -11.75 10.95 -21.81
N LYS A 331 -11.56 10.34 -20.62
CA LYS A 331 -12.62 9.63 -19.86
C LYS A 331 -13.31 8.53 -20.68
N GLN A 332 -12.53 7.85 -21.51
CA GLN A 332 -12.95 6.73 -22.37
C GLN A 332 -12.47 5.38 -21.86
N LEU A 333 -11.67 5.34 -20.79
CA LEU A 333 -11.12 4.12 -20.21
C LEU A 333 -11.97 3.65 -19.01
N ASN A 334 -13.23 3.27 -19.23
CA ASN A 334 -14.11 2.84 -18.13
C ASN A 334 -13.96 1.35 -17.86
N TYR A 335 -14.03 0.55 -18.92
CA TYR A 335 -13.89 -0.89 -18.86
C TYR A 335 -12.85 -1.36 -19.85
N VAL A 336 -12.12 -2.42 -19.51
CA VAL A 336 -11.23 -3.15 -20.41
C VAL A 336 -11.90 -4.47 -20.77
N THR A 337 -11.99 -4.78 -22.05
CA THR A 337 -12.73 -5.93 -22.57
C THR A 337 -12.01 -6.57 -23.76
N VAL A 338 -12.60 -7.63 -24.31
CA VAL A 338 -12.10 -8.34 -25.49
C VAL A 338 -13.00 -8.06 -26.69
N GLY A 339 -12.41 -8.02 -27.88
CA GLY A 339 -13.17 -7.84 -29.11
C GLY A 339 -12.38 -8.22 -30.36
N MET A 340 -12.95 -7.89 -31.52
CA MET A 340 -12.31 -8.07 -32.82
C MET A 340 -12.07 -6.70 -33.46
N VAL A 341 -10.83 -6.44 -33.87
CA VAL A 341 -10.43 -5.24 -34.62
C VAL A 341 -9.69 -5.69 -35.87
N ASN A 342 -10.16 -5.29 -37.06
CA ASN A 342 -9.57 -5.69 -38.35
C ASN A 342 -9.35 -7.21 -38.49
N ASN A 343 -10.35 -8.00 -38.09
CA ASN A 343 -10.30 -9.47 -38.10
C ASN A 343 -9.23 -10.10 -37.19
N GLN A 344 -8.70 -9.35 -36.22
CA GLN A 344 -7.79 -9.83 -35.18
C GLN A 344 -8.44 -9.70 -33.80
N LYS A 345 -8.24 -10.71 -32.95
CA LYS A 345 -8.65 -10.64 -31.54
C LYS A 345 -7.85 -9.55 -30.85
N ALA A 346 -8.49 -8.77 -29.99
CA ALA A 346 -7.89 -7.61 -29.35
C ALA A 346 -8.36 -7.42 -27.91
N ILE A 347 -7.51 -6.78 -27.11
CA ILE A 347 -7.89 -6.13 -25.87
C ILE A 347 -8.26 -4.69 -26.19
N CYS A 348 -9.40 -4.25 -25.67
CA CYS A 348 -10.02 -2.98 -25.99
C CYS A 348 -10.55 -2.29 -24.76
N THR A 349 -10.88 -1.00 -24.89
CA THR A 349 -11.72 -0.29 -23.93
C THR A 349 -13.15 -0.13 -24.43
N THR A 350 -14.08 0.02 -23.49
CA THR A 350 -15.48 0.35 -23.73
C THR A 350 -16.02 1.22 -22.61
N SER A 351 -16.99 2.06 -22.93
CA SER A 351 -17.61 3.03 -22.01
C SER A 351 -18.73 2.45 -21.14
N ARG A 352 -19.27 1.27 -21.48
CA ARG A 352 -20.37 0.60 -20.75
C ARG A 352 -20.08 -0.88 -20.51
N VAL A 353 -20.64 -1.43 -19.44
CA VAL A 353 -20.63 -2.88 -19.16
C VAL A 353 -21.18 -3.63 -20.39
N ASN A 354 -20.47 -4.67 -20.83
CA ASN A 354 -20.79 -5.45 -22.04
C ASN A 354 -20.80 -4.65 -23.36
N GLY A 355 -20.17 -3.48 -23.40
CA GLY A 355 -20.07 -2.69 -24.63
C GLY A 355 -19.11 -3.32 -25.65
N PRO A 356 -19.24 -2.96 -26.94
CA PRO A 356 -18.32 -3.40 -27.98
C PRO A 356 -16.92 -2.81 -27.76
N CYS A 357 -15.93 -3.33 -28.50
CA CYS A 357 -14.60 -2.71 -28.57
C CYS A 357 -14.72 -1.30 -29.17
N GLU A 358 -14.65 -0.27 -28.32
CA GLU A 358 -14.76 1.15 -28.71
C GLU A 358 -13.39 1.78 -28.95
N GLY A 359 -12.35 1.29 -28.26
CA GLY A 359 -10.97 1.73 -28.45
C GLY A 359 -9.98 0.57 -28.37
N LEU A 360 -9.12 0.42 -29.38
CA LEU A 360 -8.08 -0.61 -29.39
C LEU A 360 -7.00 -0.31 -28.34
N ILE A 361 -6.73 -1.26 -27.45
CA ILE A 361 -5.57 -1.21 -26.55
C ILE A 361 -4.40 -1.96 -27.18
N TYR A 362 -4.54 -3.25 -27.49
CA TYR A 362 -3.59 -4.02 -28.32
C TYR A 362 -4.23 -5.25 -28.96
N THR A 363 -3.65 -5.71 -30.07
CA THR A 363 -4.06 -6.96 -30.74
C THR A 363 -3.33 -8.16 -30.15
N LEU A 364 -4.01 -9.31 -30.17
CA LEU A 364 -3.51 -10.59 -29.69
C LEU A 364 -2.91 -11.38 -30.86
N ARG A 365 -2.09 -12.38 -30.53
CA ARG A 365 -1.66 -13.38 -31.53
C ARG A 365 -2.88 -14.15 -32.04
N ARG A 366 -2.82 -14.65 -33.28
CA ARG A 366 -3.93 -15.40 -33.89
C ARG A 366 -4.36 -16.61 -33.06
N ASP A 367 -3.40 -17.27 -32.41
CA ASP A 367 -3.58 -18.46 -31.59
C ASP A 367 -3.87 -18.16 -30.10
N GLN A 368 -3.76 -16.90 -29.67
CA GLN A 368 -3.95 -16.53 -28.28
C GLN A 368 -5.44 -16.44 -27.90
N ASP A 369 -5.79 -17.02 -26.76
CA ASP A 369 -7.11 -16.89 -26.16
C ASP A 369 -7.27 -15.50 -25.52
N PRO A 370 -8.33 -14.75 -25.87
CA PRO A 370 -8.56 -13.41 -25.35
C PRO A 370 -8.95 -13.38 -23.86
N ILE A 371 -9.53 -14.45 -23.31
CA ILE A 371 -9.99 -14.46 -21.91
C ILE A 371 -8.80 -14.49 -20.94
N PRO A 372 -7.80 -15.40 -21.07
CA PRO A 372 -6.59 -15.37 -20.26
C PRO A 372 -5.72 -14.14 -20.52
N ALA A 373 -5.77 -13.59 -21.73
CA ALA A 373 -5.07 -12.36 -22.06
C ALA A 373 -5.67 -11.15 -21.31
N LEU A 374 -7.00 -11.11 -21.17
CA LEU A 374 -7.69 -10.12 -20.37
C LEU A 374 -7.44 -10.33 -18.86
N SER A 375 -7.45 -11.57 -18.37
CA SER A 375 -7.14 -11.84 -16.95
C SER A 375 -5.70 -11.46 -16.57
N SER A 376 -4.78 -11.50 -17.53
CA SER A 376 -3.38 -11.10 -17.35
C SER A 376 -3.14 -9.61 -17.65
N PHE A 377 -4.20 -8.82 -17.86
CA PHE A 377 -4.11 -7.40 -18.21
C PHE A 377 -3.51 -6.54 -17.09
N PHE A 378 -3.57 -7.00 -15.84
CA PHE A 378 -2.75 -6.45 -14.76
C PHE A 378 -1.69 -7.46 -14.33
N VAL A 379 -0.48 -6.97 -14.03
CA VAL A 379 0.69 -7.82 -13.74
C VAL A 379 0.45 -8.76 -12.53
N TRP A 380 -0.38 -8.38 -11.55
CA TRP A 380 -0.69 -9.20 -10.37
C TRP A 380 -2.00 -10.00 -10.48
N LEU A 381 -2.78 -9.85 -11.57
CA LEU A 381 -4.06 -10.56 -11.75
C LEU A 381 -3.94 -11.92 -12.44
N ALA A 382 -2.72 -12.40 -12.67
CA ALA A 382 -2.44 -13.65 -13.38
C ALA A 382 -3.11 -14.92 -12.79
N ASN A 383 -3.75 -14.85 -11.61
CA ASN A 383 -4.41 -15.97 -10.94
C ASN A 383 -5.80 -15.67 -10.29
N GLN A 384 -6.54 -14.61 -10.64
CA GLN A 384 -7.94 -14.43 -10.17
C GLN A 384 -8.98 -14.62 -11.29
N LYS A 385 -10.15 -15.14 -10.92
CA LYS A 385 -11.30 -15.32 -11.83
C LYS A 385 -11.80 -13.98 -12.35
N VAL A 386 -11.81 -13.82 -13.68
CA VAL A 386 -12.58 -12.77 -14.37
C VAL A 386 -14.06 -12.97 -14.02
N LEU A 387 -14.76 -11.89 -13.65
CA LEU A 387 -16.18 -11.95 -13.27
C LEU A 387 -17.03 -12.37 -14.49
N PRO A 388 -17.69 -13.54 -14.47
CA PRO A 388 -18.69 -13.86 -15.48
C PRO A 388 -20.04 -13.24 -15.07
N SER A 389 -20.79 -12.70 -16.03
CA SER A 389 -22.21 -12.37 -15.85
C SER A 389 -23.06 -13.37 -16.64
N LEU A 390 -24.03 -13.99 -15.97
CA LEU A 390 -25.08 -14.81 -16.57
C LEU A 390 -26.23 -13.89 -17.03
N SER A 391 -26.41 -13.70 -18.34
CA SER A 391 -27.72 -13.45 -18.95
C SER A 391 -27.66 -13.67 -20.47
N GLU A 392 -28.81 -14.04 -21.02
CA GLU A 392 -29.04 -14.68 -22.31
C GLU A 392 -28.68 -13.79 -23.52
N SER A 393 -27.41 -13.84 -23.97
CA SER A 393 -27.02 -13.78 -25.39
C SER A 393 -25.49 -13.82 -25.66
N GLY A 394 -24.64 -13.95 -24.63
CA GLY A 394 -23.20 -14.24 -24.81
C GLY A 394 -22.28 -13.55 -23.80
N THR A 395 -21.20 -14.23 -23.40
CA THR A 395 -20.21 -13.75 -22.42
C THR A 395 -19.15 -12.87 -23.09
N ILE A 396 -19.21 -11.55 -22.93
CA ILE A 396 -18.05 -10.67 -23.19
C ILE A 396 -17.41 -10.35 -21.83
N PRO A 397 -16.24 -10.92 -21.49
CA PRO A 397 -15.59 -10.60 -20.23
C PRO A 397 -15.10 -9.14 -20.23
N TYR A 398 -15.11 -8.53 -19.05
CA TYR A 398 -14.59 -7.19 -18.87
C TYR A 398 -13.94 -7.03 -17.49
N ILE A 399 -13.20 -5.94 -17.35
CA ILE A 399 -12.60 -5.46 -16.12
C ILE A 399 -13.08 -4.02 -15.96
N ASP A 400 -13.70 -3.69 -14.83
CA ASP A 400 -13.95 -2.28 -14.45
C ASP A 400 -12.64 -1.65 -13.97
N VAL A 401 -12.24 -0.56 -14.60
CA VAL A 401 -11.00 0.16 -14.27
C VAL A 401 -11.27 1.58 -13.78
N ARG A 402 -12.53 2.01 -13.67
CA ARG A 402 -12.88 3.36 -13.20
C ARG A 402 -12.37 3.60 -11.79
N GLU A 403 -12.55 2.64 -10.88
CA GLU A 403 -12.07 2.75 -9.50
C GLU A 403 -10.53 2.82 -9.39
N ARG A 404 -9.80 2.41 -10.44
CA ARG A 404 -8.34 2.50 -10.51
C ARG A 404 -7.86 3.84 -11.05
N LEU A 405 -8.62 4.43 -11.97
CA LEU A 405 -8.29 5.68 -12.65
C LEU A 405 -8.86 6.91 -11.95
N GLU A 406 -9.94 6.73 -11.19
CA GLU A 406 -10.68 7.76 -10.46
C GLU A 406 -10.53 7.60 -8.95
N GLN A 407 -9.36 7.17 -8.46
CA GLN A 407 -9.01 7.41 -7.05
C GLN A 407 -9.12 8.93 -6.80
N PHE A 408 -10.23 9.32 -6.17
CA PHE A 408 -10.87 10.64 -6.22
C PHE A 408 -9.97 11.83 -5.93
#